data_AF-A0A527ZI16-F1
#
_entry.id   AF-A0A527ZI16-F1
#
_cell.length_a   1.000
_cell.length_b   1.000
_cell.length_c   1.000
_cell.angle_alpha   90.00
_cell.angle_beta   90.00
_cell.angle_gamma   90.00
#
_symmetry.space_group_name_H-M   'P 1'
#
loop_
_entity.id
_entity.type
_entity.pdbx_description
1 polymer ?
#
loop_
_entity_poly.entity_id
_entity_poly.type
_entity_poly.pdbx_seq_one_letter_code
_entity_poly.pdbx_strand_id
1 'polypeptide(L)' 'KKIEWQDGNVIPSKEPGLGVELDEAVCEAHPWTGTDLHLQMMQTPLAP' A
#
# COMPACT_ATOMS: atom_id res chain seq x y z
N LYS A 1 6.92 9.04 -6.33
CA LYS A 1 7.61 8.29 -7.41
C LYS A 1 7.00 6.90 -7.53
N LYS A 2 7.09 6.25 -8.71
CA LYS A 2 6.61 4.87 -8.88
C LYS A 2 7.71 3.88 -8.48
N ILE A 3 7.32 2.70 -8.01
CA ILE A 3 8.23 1.55 -7.91
C ILE A 3 8.41 1.00 -9.32
N GLU A 4 9.66 0.90 -9.79
CA GLU A 4 9.97 0.39 -11.11
C GLU A 4 9.84 -1.13 -11.16
N TRP A 5 9.21 -1.63 -12.22
CA TRP A 5 9.00 -3.06 -12.44
C TRP A 5 9.26 -3.40 -13.90
N GLN A 6 10.01 -4.47 -14.12
CA GLN A 6 10.39 -4.93 -15.46
C GLN A 6 10.55 -6.46 -15.45
N ASP A 7 9.95 -7.13 -16.45
CA ASP A 7 10.15 -8.55 -16.75
C ASP A 7 10.04 -9.49 -15.54
N GLY A 8 9.02 -9.30 -14.70
CA GLY A 8 8.81 -10.13 -13.50
C GLY A 8 9.50 -9.61 -12.24
N ASN A 9 10.32 -8.57 -12.34
CA ASN A 9 11.22 -8.13 -11.27
C ASN A 9 10.97 -6.68 -10.85
N VAL A 10 11.15 -6.41 -9.55
CA VAL A 10 11.26 -5.03 -9.04
C VAL A 10 12.66 -4.53 -9.34
N ILE A 11 12.77 -3.32 -9.90
CA ILE A 11 14.05 -2.65 -10.12
C ILE A 11 14.32 -1.74 -8.92
N PRO A 12 15.35 -2.04 -8.09
CA PRO A 12 15.61 -1.26 -6.89
C PRO A 12 16.03 0.17 -7.22
N SER A 13 15.53 1.13 -6.43
CA SER A 13 15.98 2.52 -6.53
C SER A 13 17.47 2.64 -6.17
N LYS A 14 18.16 3.57 -6.84
CA LYS A 14 19.57 3.91 -6.57
C LYS A 14 19.72 5.10 -5.62
N GLU A 15 18.62 5.72 -5.23
CA GLU A 15 18.62 6.86 -4.34
C GLU A 15 18.85 6.44 -2.88
N PRO A 16 19.43 7.31 -2.02
CA PRO A 16 19.58 7.01 -0.61
C PRO A 16 18.25 6.75 0.11
N GLY A 17 18.29 5.97 1.18
CA GLY A 17 17.12 5.66 1.99
C GLY A 17 16.15 4.71 1.28
N LEU A 18 14.84 4.98 1.36
CA LEU A 18 13.80 4.15 0.75
C LEU A 18 13.68 4.35 -0.77
N GLY A 19 14.31 5.38 -1.33
CA GLY A 19 14.29 5.68 -2.76
C GLY A 19 12.93 6.10 -3.32
N VAL A 20 12.01 6.51 -2.43
CA VAL A 20 10.71 7.09 -2.74
C VAL A 20 10.39 8.17 -1.69
N GLU A 21 9.54 9.11 -2.07
CA GLU A 21 8.97 10.13 -1.19
C GLU A 21 7.45 10.09 -1.30
N LEU A 22 6.79 10.37 -0.18
CA LEU A 22 5.35 10.45 -0.08
C LEU A 22 4.85 11.75 -0.72
N ASP A 23 3.75 11.68 -1.46
CA ASP A 23 3.02 12.86 -1.88
C ASP A 23 2.00 13.21 -0.80
N GLU A 24 2.37 14.13 0.10
CA GLU A 24 1.55 14.47 1.28
C GLU A 24 0.20 15.07 0.89
N ALA A 25 0.12 15.83 -0.20
CA ALA A 25 -1.13 16.40 -0.70
C ALA A 25 -2.10 15.29 -1.14
N VAL A 26 -1.60 14.21 -1.76
CA VAL A 26 -2.41 13.04 -2.10
C VAL A 26 -2.89 12.33 -0.83
N CYS A 27 -2.06 12.20 0.19
CA CYS A 27 -2.46 11.58 1.46
C CYS A 27 -3.57 12.38 2.17
N GLU A 28 -3.41 13.70 2.26
CA GLU A 28 -4.41 14.60 2.86
C GLU A 28 -5.75 14.57 2.12
N ALA A 29 -5.72 14.43 0.79
CA ALA A 29 -6.92 14.35 -0.04
C ALA A 29 -7.69 13.02 0.11
N HIS A 30 -7.10 11.96 0.67
CA HIS A 30 -7.70 10.63 0.77
C HIS A 30 -7.75 10.09 2.21
N PRO A 31 -8.49 10.75 3.12
CA PRO A 31 -8.60 10.30 4.50
C PRO A 31 -9.42 9.00 4.61
N TRP A 32 -9.00 8.09 5.49
CA TRP A 32 -9.82 6.97 5.90
C TRP A 32 -10.92 7.43 6.86
N THR A 33 -12.18 7.22 6.49
CA THR A 33 -13.36 7.65 7.26
C THR A 33 -14.22 6.49 7.76
N GLY A 34 -13.83 5.25 7.45
CA GLY A 34 -14.52 4.05 7.89
C GLY A 34 -14.14 3.62 9.30
N THR A 35 -14.87 2.63 9.82
CA THR A 35 -14.61 2.02 11.14
C THR A 35 -13.93 0.65 11.03
N ASP A 36 -13.90 0.08 9.84
CA ASP A 36 -13.32 -1.23 9.61
C ASP A 36 -11.79 -1.22 9.74
N LEU A 37 -11.23 -2.40 9.99
CA LEU A 37 -9.79 -2.61 10.01
C LEU A 37 -9.29 -2.76 8.57
N HIS A 38 -7.98 -2.61 8.37
CA HIS A 38 -7.36 -2.86 7.05
C HIS A 38 -7.71 -4.26 6.50
N LEU A 39 -7.73 -5.27 7.37
CA LEU A 39 -8.26 -6.60 7.10
C LEU A 39 -9.01 -7.11 8.33
N GLN A 40 -10.06 -7.90 8.11
CA GLN A 40 -10.81 -8.58 9.17
C GLN A 40 -10.91 -10.08 8.86
N MET A 41 -10.90 -10.90 9.90
CA MET A 41 -11.16 -12.33 9.78
C MET A 41 -12.67 -12.58 9.70
N MET A 42 -13.06 -13.72 9.11
CA MET A 42 -14.45 -14.16 9.10
C MET A 42 -14.96 -14.35 10.54
N GLN A 43 -16.10 -13.76 10.87
CA GLN A 43 -16.68 -13.82 12.22
C GLN A 43 -17.61 -15.03 12.43
N THR A 44 -17.81 -15.82 11.38
CA THR A 44 -18.68 -17.00 11.37
C THR A 44 -17.93 -18.22 10.83
N PRO A 45 -18.31 -19.44 11.23
CA PRO A 45 -17.69 -20.65 10.69
C PRO A 45 -17.97 -20.83 9.19
N LEU A 46 -17.06 -21.51 8.50
CA LEU A 46 -17.34 -22.03 7.16
C LEU A 46 -18.37 -23.16 7.27
N ALA A 47 -19.45 -23.07 6.52
CA ALA A 47 -20.38 -24.19 6.35
C ALA A 47 -19.72 -25.29 5.49
N PRO A 48 -20.02 -26.58 5.76
CA PRO A 48 -19.58 -27.69 4.90
C PRO A 48 -20.21 -27.61 3.50
#